data_AF-A0A8J5TJI7-F1
#
_entry.id   AF-A0A8J5TJI7-F1
#
_cell.length_a   1.000
_cell.length_b   1.000
_cell.length_c   1.000
_cell.angle_alpha   90.00
_cell.angle_beta   90.00
_cell.angle_gamma   90.00
#
_symmetry.space_group_name_H-M   'P 1'
#
loop_
_entity.id
_entity.type
_entity.pdbx_description
1 polymer ?
#
loop_
_entity_poly.entity_id
_entity_poly.type
_entity_poly.pdbx_seq_one_letter_code
_entity_poly.pdbx_strand_id
1 'polypeptide(L)'
;FKEKDTVVDDGGTTARGSSGGHNSPTIVVGARRGSGGVVCVGGVDRGTLEAQVARAAIWRRTLGAEVLLQASGCRGQHPVEAPYLMMERQWTVAGNASLGSYSLEELCLSEQRPVVVQPAGSYSRHGIVCHALDGALMSSADLTPSTMLLARGANDSCVGPGGLVTWLSGGKLDKGAAMKVTAEDECPAQGTEGGMFAACVRQLQCSLCQVPLTVMYNLYGHDGRLFDHNYYIDTQAGQLVFRGVGGSEIVSAGGGWVLRSTLHQMEWVLEEGPVPVGRQQWGAGARKVVLTLTTCRTSQFACDDGQCVPQTSRCDEIFHCNDRSDEANCRVVDRAPGYDPYYPPPPRPDEITPMDLIYHVDVYSMDDLTTEGGVATMNVGMTLKWFDPRLKFLNLKPKVKNYFLCDLVWTPSVRAVSGHGEGTVLETTDYEKFCYAYADTTSERPLEDSFMSHQADGTSHAILNYVGVVASVPCHFQLQMYPFDFQLCNISFMLMNAPWTRIFR
;
A
#
# COMPACT_ATOMS: atom_id res chain seq x y z
N PHE A 1 36.76 -35.00 -23.31
CA PHE A 1 38.03 -35.15 -24.05
C PHE A 1 38.51 -33.75 -24.40
N LYS A 2 39.82 -33.53 -24.23
CA LYS A 2 40.68 -32.42 -24.68
C LYS A 2 40.22 -31.76 -26.01
N GLU A 3 40.56 -30.53 -26.38
CA GLU A 3 41.69 -29.67 -26.07
C GLU A 3 41.40 -28.24 -26.57
N LYS A 4 42.18 -27.30 -26.05
CA LYS A 4 42.52 -25.97 -26.57
C LYS A 4 42.74 -25.91 -28.09
N ASP A 5 42.44 -24.75 -28.69
CA ASP A 5 43.41 -24.03 -29.52
C ASP A 5 43.13 -22.53 -29.66
N THR A 6 44.16 -21.82 -30.10
CA THR A 6 44.49 -20.41 -29.81
C THR A 6 44.76 -19.64 -31.10
N VAL A 7 44.54 -18.30 -31.07
CA VAL A 7 45.35 -17.23 -31.73
C VAL A 7 45.02 -16.88 -33.22
N VAL A 8 44.45 -15.67 -33.52
CA VAL A 8 45.04 -14.40 -34.09
C VAL A 8 45.22 -14.49 -35.64
N ASP A 9 44.99 -13.53 -36.55
CA ASP A 9 44.82 -12.06 -36.59
C ASP A 9 44.05 -11.63 -37.88
N ASP A 10 43.84 -10.31 -37.99
CA ASP A 10 43.78 -9.47 -39.21
C ASP A 10 42.49 -9.21 -40.00
N GLY A 11 42.13 -7.91 -40.06
CA GLY A 11 41.98 -7.21 -41.35
C GLY A 11 40.58 -6.80 -41.85
N GLY A 12 40.24 -5.51 -41.71
CA GLY A 12 39.81 -4.69 -42.85
C GLY A 12 38.31 -4.56 -43.27
N THR A 13 37.77 -3.35 -43.04
CA THR A 13 36.96 -2.51 -43.97
C THR A 13 35.54 -2.87 -44.47
N THR A 14 34.56 -2.08 -43.99
CA THR A 14 33.43 -1.37 -44.68
C THR A 14 32.52 -2.07 -45.71
N ALA A 15 31.20 -2.16 -45.43
CA ALA A 15 30.12 -1.30 -46.00
C ALA A 15 28.69 -1.92 -45.88
N ARG A 16 27.74 -1.06 -45.44
CA ARG A 16 26.26 -1.00 -45.65
C ARG A 16 25.42 -2.25 -45.96
N GLY A 17 24.34 -2.42 -45.18
CA GLY A 17 23.11 -3.09 -45.61
C GLY A 17 22.07 -3.20 -44.49
N SER A 18 20.93 -2.52 -44.66
CA SER A 18 19.78 -2.45 -43.75
C SER A 18 19.02 -3.77 -43.58
N SER A 19 18.43 -4.01 -42.40
CA SER A 19 16.97 -4.20 -42.20
C SER A 19 16.71 -4.73 -40.79
N GLY A 20 15.57 -4.31 -40.23
CA GLY A 20 15.18 -4.60 -38.86
C GLY A 20 14.82 -6.06 -38.61
N GLY A 21 14.88 -6.43 -37.34
CA GLY A 21 14.42 -7.72 -36.86
C GLY A 21 14.59 -7.77 -35.34
N HIS A 22 13.48 -8.04 -34.66
CA HIS A 22 13.30 -8.22 -33.23
C HIS A 22 14.50 -8.79 -32.47
N ASN A 23 14.73 -8.29 -31.25
CA ASN A 23 15.32 -9.09 -30.20
C ASN A 23 14.91 -8.63 -28.79
N SER A 24 14.46 -9.61 -28.02
CA SER A 24 14.62 -9.72 -26.57
C SER A 24 15.01 -11.18 -26.29
N PRO A 25 15.74 -11.52 -25.23
CA PRO A 25 16.86 -10.83 -24.61
C PRO A 25 18.11 -11.74 -24.55
N THR A 26 19.32 -11.17 -24.61
CA THR A 26 20.52 -11.89 -24.12
C THR A 26 21.45 -10.92 -23.40
N ILE A 27 21.75 -11.26 -22.15
CA ILE A 27 22.66 -10.56 -21.24
C ILE A 27 24.11 -10.89 -21.62
N VAL A 28 24.99 -9.89 -21.72
CA VAL A 28 26.44 -10.07 -21.52
C VAL A 28 27.04 -8.83 -20.85
N VAL A 29 27.73 -9.05 -19.72
CA VAL A 29 28.41 -8.06 -18.87
C VAL A 29 29.91 -8.06 -19.21
N GLY A 30 30.52 -6.87 -19.33
CA GLY A 30 31.96 -6.70 -19.56
C GLY A 30 32.63 -5.93 -18.43
N ALA A 31 33.58 -6.58 -17.75
CA ALA A 31 34.36 -6.04 -16.62
C ALA A 31 35.74 -5.49 -17.04
N ARG A 32 36.31 -4.57 -16.24
CA ARG A 32 37.76 -4.31 -16.22
C ARG A 32 38.25 -4.12 -14.77
N ARG A 33 39.35 -4.81 -14.43
CA ARG A 33 39.89 -5.01 -13.07
C ARG A 33 40.40 -3.71 -12.41
N GLY A 34 40.06 -3.57 -11.13
CA GLY A 34 40.81 -2.75 -10.17
C GLY A 34 39.92 -2.21 -9.05
N SER A 35 39.72 -3.01 -7.99
CA SER A 35 39.19 -2.66 -6.65
C SER A 35 38.16 -1.52 -6.55
N GLY A 36 36.88 -1.86 -6.40
CA GLY A 36 35.81 -0.89 -6.12
C GLY A 36 34.50 -1.58 -5.72
N GLY A 37 33.80 -1.00 -4.75
CA GLY A 37 32.78 -1.63 -3.91
C GLY A 37 31.58 -2.28 -4.62
N VAL A 38 30.99 -3.23 -3.90
CA VAL A 38 29.82 -4.02 -4.31
C VAL A 38 28.56 -3.25 -3.92
N VAL A 39 27.62 -3.09 -4.87
CA VAL A 39 26.25 -2.68 -4.59
C VAL A 39 25.33 -3.82 -5.02
N CYS A 40 24.61 -4.41 -4.07
CA CYS A 40 23.64 -5.46 -4.32
C CYS A 40 22.32 -4.85 -4.77
N VAL A 41 21.79 -5.27 -5.92
CA VAL A 41 20.43 -4.92 -6.36
C VAL A 41 19.57 -6.18 -6.24
N GLY A 42 18.68 -6.22 -5.25
CA GLY A 42 17.73 -7.30 -5.06
C GLY A 42 16.45 -7.02 -5.85
N GLY A 43 16.11 -7.92 -6.78
CA GLY A 43 14.79 -8.01 -7.39
C GLY A 43 14.13 -9.33 -6.98
N VAL A 44 12.83 -9.29 -6.73
CA VAL A 44 12.02 -10.47 -6.40
C VAL A 44 12.14 -11.49 -7.55
N ASP A 45 12.64 -12.68 -7.20
CA ASP A 45 12.67 -13.94 -7.96
C ASP A 45 13.58 -14.16 -9.18
N ARG A 46 14.56 -13.30 -9.48
CA ARG A 46 15.65 -13.71 -10.41
C ARG A 46 16.98 -13.09 -10.03
N GLY A 47 17.81 -13.86 -9.33
CA GLY A 47 19.28 -13.73 -9.22
C GLY A 47 19.82 -12.34 -8.84
N THR A 48 20.59 -12.27 -7.75
CA THR A 48 21.41 -11.10 -7.44
C THR A 48 22.36 -10.78 -8.59
N LEU A 49 22.16 -9.63 -9.24
CA LEU A 49 23.10 -9.07 -10.21
C LEU A 49 24.12 -8.22 -9.45
N GLU A 50 25.36 -8.69 -9.41
CA GLU A 50 26.51 -7.90 -8.96
C GLU A 50 27.03 -7.07 -10.14
N ALA A 51 26.95 -5.75 -10.04
CA ALA A 51 27.54 -4.83 -11.02
C ALA A 51 28.25 -3.67 -10.33
N GLN A 52 29.39 -3.25 -10.88
CA GLN A 52 30.11 -2.06 -10.43
C GLN A 52 29.56 -0.82 -11.14
N VAL A 53 29.00 0.12 -10.38
CA VAL A 53 28.47 1.39 -10.91
C VAL A 53 29.62 2.38 -11.04
N ALA A 54 30.00 2.76 -12.26
CA ALA A 54 31.05 3.76 -12.50
C ALA A 54 30.53 5.20 -12.39
N ARG A 55 29.30 5.44 -12.87
CA ARG A 55 28.61 6.74 -12.87
C ARG A 55 27.08 6.54 -12.83
N ALA A 56 26.36 7.46 -12.20
CA ALA A 56 24.89 7.48 -12.19
C ALA A 56 24.35 8.88 -12.54
N ALA A 57 23.22 8.93 -13.24
CA ALA A 57 22.57 10.17 -13.61
C ALA A 57 21.40 10.48 -12.67
N ILE A 58 21.45 11.61 -11.95
CA ILE A 58 20.39 12.06 -11.05
C ILE A 58 20.08 13.52 -11.38
N TRP A 59 18.80 13.87 -11.57
CA TRP A 59 18.32 15.24 -11.88
C TRP A 59 19.13 15.95 -12.98
N ARG A 60 19.35 15.26 -14.12
CA ARG A 60 20.15 15.73 -15.28
C ARG A 60 21.65 15.92 -15.02
N ARG A 61 22.24 15.29 -14.00
CA ARG A 61 23.67 15.40 -13.65
C ARG A 61 24.34 14.04 -13.52
N THR A 62 25.63 13.95 -13.84
CA THR A 62 26.41 12.70 -13.79
C THR A 62 27.31 12.67 -12.57
N LEU A 63 27.04 11.76 -11.63
CA LEU A 63 27.85 11.52 -10.42
C LEU A 63 28.81 10.33 -10.63
N GLY A 64 30.00 10.38 -10.03
CA GLY A 64 30.97 9.28 -10.06
C GLY A 64 30.74 8.24 -8.95
N ALA A 65 31.23 7.01 -9.16
CA ALA A 65 31.11 5.87 -8.24
C ALA A 65 31.49 6.18 -6.79
N GLU A 66 32.59 6.90 -6.60
CA GLU A 66 33.12 7.26 -5.28
C GLU A 66 32.18 8.22 -4.54
N VAL A 67 31.60 9.18 -5.26
CA VAL A 67 30.63 10.13 -4.73
C VAL A 67 29.32 9.42 -4.35
N LEU A 68 28.88 8.44 -5.15
CA LEU A 68 27.70 7.62 -4.85
C LEU A 68 27.89 6.74 -3.61
N LEU A 69 29.09 6.18 -3.42
CA LEU A 69 29.46 5.38 -2.24
C LEU A 69 29.59 6.23 -0.97
N GLN A 70 29.99 7.49 -1.09
CA GLN A 70 30.03 8.41 0.05
C GLN A 70 28.63 8.95 0.38
N ALA A 71 27.80 9.25 -0.63
CA ALA A 71 26.42 9.69 -0.44
C ALA A 71 25.51 8.59 0.15
N SER A 72 25.76 7.31 -0.17
CA SER A 72 25.06 6.19 0.49
C SER A 72 25.44 6.04 1.98
N GLY A 73 26.53 6.68 2.40
CA GLY A 73 27.02 6.73 3.77
C GLY A 73 26.46 7.87 4.62
N CYS A 74 25.53 8.71 4.12
CA CYS A 74 24.86 9.74 4.94
C CYS A 74 24.05 9.02 6.06
N ARG A 75 24.68 8.74 7.20
CA ARG A 75 24.07 8.08 8.37
C ARG A 75 23.13 9.06 9.08
N GLY A 76 21.85 8.72 9.17
CA GLY A 76 20.97 9.22 10.24
C GLY A 76 20.09 10.44 9.97
N GLN A 77 19.87 10.87 8.72
CA GLN A 77 18.89 11.92 8.38
C GLN A 77 18.12 11.62 7.08
N HIS A 78 17.72 10.36 6.87
CA HIS A 78 16.84 10.03 5.74
C HIS A 78 15.91 8.87 6.13
N PRO A 79 14.58 9.08 6.16
CA PRO A 79 13.61 8.01 6.36
C PRO A 79 13.06 7.52 5.01
N VAL A 80 13.88 7.34 3.96
CA VAL A 80 13.39 6.75 2.70
C VAL A 80 14.52 5.97 2.03
N GLU A 81 14.25 4.71 1.71
CA GLU A 81 15.01 3.88 0.78
C GLU A 81 15.19 4.66 -0.53
N ALA A 82 16.43 5.00 -0.87
CA ALA A 82 16.75 5.85 -2.02
C ALA A 82 16.10 5.31 -3.32
N PRO A 83 15.55 6.18 -4.17
CA PRO A 83 14.75 5.77 -5.33
C PRO A 83 15.58 5.00 -6.36
N TYR A 84 14.93 3.98 -6.90
CA TYR A 84 15.32 3.19 -8.06
C TYR A 84 15.96 4.04 -9.17
N LEU A 85 17.21 3.76 -9.47
CA LEU A 85 17.87 4.18 -10.71
C LEU A 85 17.24 3.41 -11.88
N MET A 86 16.24 3.99 -12.55
CA MET A 86 15.81 3.52 -13.87
C MET A 86 16.80 4.03 -14.93
N MET A 87 17.48 3.09 -15.60
CA MET A 87 18.41 3.37 -16.69
C MET A 87 17.79 3.03 -18.04
N GLU A 88 17.45 4.05 -18.83
CA GLU A 88 17.32 3.93 -20.28
C GLU A 88 18.61 4.40 -20.98
N ARG A 89 18.80 3.89 -22.20
CA ARG A 89 20.07 3.73 -22.93
C ARG A 89 20.92 5.01 -23.14
N GLN A 90 22.23 4.73 -23.29
CA GLN A 90 23.37 5.53 -23.83
C GLN A 90 23.18 7.03 -24.09
N TRP A 91 24.04 7.85 -23.45
CA TRP A 91 24.24 9.25 -23.82
C TRP A 91 25.64 9.50 -24.39
N THR A 92 25.70 10.21 -25.50
CA THR A 92 26.88 10.97 -25.97
C THR A 92 26.82 12.38 -25.39
N VAL A 93 27.97 12.95 -25.04
CA VAL A 93 28.05 14.35 -24.60
C VAL A 93 27.80 15.26 -25.80
N ALA A 94 26.82 16.16 -25.70
CA ALA A 94 26.58 17.22 -26.68
C ALA A 94 26.78 18.60 -26.02
N GLY A 95 27.68 19.41 -26.57
CA GLY A 95 27.89 20.82 -26.20
C GLY A 95 29.01 21.09 -25.18
N ASN A 96 29.15 22.37 -24.80
CA ASN A 96 30.09 22.84 -23.77
C ASN A 96 29.47 22.67 -22.37
N ALA A 97 29.54 21.46 -21.81
CA ALA A 97 29.22 21.22 -20.40
C ALA A 97 30.51 21.29 -19.56
N SER A 98 30.48 22.01 -18.44
CA SER A 98 31.58 22.06 -17.46
C SER A 98 31.26 21.20 -16.23
N LEU A 99 32.28 20.51 -15.71
CA LEU A 99 32.23 19.78 -14.44
C LEU A 99 32.34 20.78 -13.27
N GLY A 100 31.39 20.77 -12.34
CA GLY A 100 31.54 21.39 -11.02
C GLY A 100 31.89 20.32 -9.98
N SER A 101 32.86 20.60 -9.12
CA SER A 101 33.16 19.78 -7.93
C SER A 101 32.30 20.24 -6.76
N TYR A 102 31.61 19.31 -6.10
CA TYR A 102 30.80 19.56 -4.91
C TYR A 102 31.33 18.73 -3.74
N SER A 103 31.19 19.22 -2.50
CA SER A 103 31.60 18.49 -1.29
C SER A 103 30.56 17.45 -0.87
N LEU A 104 30.97 16.47 -0.05
CA LEU A 104 30.05 15.49 0.52
C LEU A 104 28.98 16.15 1.42
N GLU A 105 29.34 17.24 2.09
CA GLU A 105 28.43 18.04 2.91
C GLU A 105 27.35 18.69 2.03
N GLU A 106 27.70 19.22 0.86
CA GLU A 106 26.74 19.76 -0.12
C GLU A 106 25.80 18.70 -0.70
N LEU A 107 26.27 17.46 -0.83
CA LEU A 107 25.47 16.32 -1.31
C LEU A 107 24.57 15.71 -0.24
N CYS A 108 24.99 15.71 1.04
CA CYS A 108 24.19 15.24 2.16
C CYS A 108 23.26 16.34 2.75
N LEU A 109 23.32 17.58 2.26
CA LEU A 109 22.37 18.63 2.65
C LEU A 109 20.98 18.31 2.08
N SER A 110 20.02 18.07 2.98
CA SER A 110 18.60 18.15 2.66
C SER A 110 18.27 19.61 2.37
N GLU A 111 18.42 20.06 1.12
CA GLU A 111 17.89 21.36 0.69
C GLU A 111 16.36 21.34 0.81
N GLN A 112 15.89 21.78 1.96
CA GLN A 112 14.50 22.15 2.15
C GLN A 112 14.25 23.46 1.39
N ARG A 113 13.11 23.57 0.69
CA ARG A 113 12.75 24.79 -0.05
C ARG A 113 11.42 25.37 0.42
N PRO A 114 11.32 26.72 0.43
CA PRO A 114 10.06 27.39 0.69
C PRO A 114 9.14 27.20 -0.53
N VAL A 115 7.93 26.72 -0.27
CA VAL A 115 6.87 26.57 -1.26
C VAL A 115 5.63 27.30 -0.78
N VAL A 116 4.97 27.99 -1.72
CA VAL A 116 3.70 28.68 -1.46
C VAL A 116 2.54 27.76 -1.83
N VAL A 117 1.59 27.61 -0.91
CA VAL A 117 0.40 26.75 -1.08
C VAL A 117 -0.88 27.56 -0.89
N GLN A 118 -1.86 27.36 -1.77
CA GLN A 118 -3.12 28.12 -1.83
C GLN A 118 -4.32 27.21 -2.19
N PRO A 119 -5.55 27.52 -1.71
CA PRO A 119 -5.87 28.50 -0.67
C PRO A 119 -5.58 27.94 0.72
N ALA A 120 -5.14 28.79 1.65
CA ALA A 120 -4.88 28.37 3.02
C ALA A 120 -6.02 28.78 3.98
N GLY A 121 -5.92 28.40 5.26
CA GLY A 121 -7.02 28.55 6.23
C GLY A 121 -6.61 29.08 7.61
N SER A 122 -7.09 28.46 8.68
CA SER A 122 -6.62 28.72 10.06
C SER A 122 -5.18 28.23 10.27
N TYR A 123 -4.57 28.55 11.42
CA TYR A 123 -3.25 28.03 11.81
C TYR A 123 -3.18 26.50 11.71
N SER A 124 -4.18 25.80 12.26
CA SER A 124 -4.26 24.34 12.20
C SER A 124 -4.33 23.80 10.78
N ARG A 125 -5.12 24.45 9.91
CA ARG A 125 -5.24 24.07 8.49
C ARG A 125 -3.90 24.22 7.78
N HIS A 126 -3.15 25.29 8.06
CA HIS A 126 -1.82 25.50 7.47
C HIS A 126 -0.82 24.43 7.90
N GLY A 127 -0.81 24.07 9.19
CA GLY A 127 0.04 22.99 9.69
C GLY A 127 -0.25 21.65 9.00
N ILE A 128 -1.53 21.29 8.87
CA ILE A 128 -1.96 20.07 8.16
C ILE A 128 -1.49 20.09 6.70
N VAL A 129 -1.66 21.22 6.01
CA VAL A 129 -1.27 21.37 4.60
C VAL A 129 0.24 21.23 4.39
N CYS A 130 1.07 21.84 5.25
CA CYS A 130 2.51 21.70 5.13
C CYS A 130 2.98 20.28 5.51
N HIS A 131 2.37 19.68 6.52
CA HIS A 131 2.66 18.29 6.92
C HIS A 131 2.30 17.29 5.82
N ALA A 132 1.21 17.53 5.09
CA ALA A 132 0.85 16.71 3.93
C ALA A 132 1.93 16.72 2.84
N LEU A 133 2.78 17.75 2.77
CA LEU A 133 3.92 17.81 1.86
C LEU A 133 5.22 17.19 2.44
N ASP A 134 5.12 16.43 3.53
CA ASP A 134 6.28 15.98 4.32
C ASP A 134 7.16 17.15 4.81
N GLY A 135 6.53 18.31 4.96
CA GLY A 135 7.15 19.58 5.33
C GLY A 135 6.62 20.15 6.64
N ALA A 136 7.03 21.36 6.94
CA ALA A 136 6.61 22.07 8.15
C ALA A 136 6.33 23.55 7.86
N LEU A 137 5.63 24.21 8.78
CA LEU A 137 5.53 25.66 8.77
C LEU A 137 6.93 26.27 8.95
N MET A 138 7.22 27.32 8.18
CA MET A 138 8.49 28.04 8.29
C MET A 138 8.69 28.57 9.71
N SER A 139 9.92 28.48 10.21
CA SER A 139 10.31 29.16 11.44
C SER A 139 10.68 30.61 11.16
N SER A 140 10.77 31.44 12.20
CA SER A 140 11.27 32.82 12.06
C SER A 140 12.69 32.89 11.52
N ALA A 141 13.50 31.84 11.71
CA ALA A 141 14.87 31.77 11.20
C ALA A 141 14.93 31.46 9.70
N ASP A 142 13.91 30.79 9.17
CA ASP A 142 13.84 30.43 7.74
C ASP A 142 13.38 31.61 6.87
N LEU A 143 12.82 32.67 7.50
CA LEU A 143 12.35 33.86 6.82
C LEU A 143 13.51 34.72 6.33
N THR A 144 13.75 34.67 5.03
CA THR A 144 14.67 35.53 4.29
C THR A 144 13.91 36.53 3.42
N PRO A 145 14.54 37.65 2.98
CA PRO A 145 13.92 38.56 2.01
C PRO A 145 13.40 37.84 0.76
N SER A 146 14.11 36.80 0.31
CA SER A 146 13.72 35.95 -0.82
C SER A 146 12.44 35.16 -0.55
N THR A 147 12.29 34.57 0.63
CA THR A 147 11.06 33.85 1.02
C THR A 147 9.86 34.79 1.18
N MET A 148 10.08 36.02 1.65
CA MET A 148 9.04 37.04 1.75
C MET A 148 8.63 37.56 0.36
N LEU A 149 9.57 37.62 -0.59
CA LEU A 149 9.26 37.93 -1.98
C LEU A 149 8.42 36.81 -2.64
N LEU A 150 8.73 35.54 -2.35
CA LEU A 150 7.92 34.40 -2.78
C LEU A 150 6.49 34.47 -2.22
N ALA A 151 6.34 34.76 -0.93
CA ALA A 151 5.04 34.93 -0.28
C ALA A 151 4.20 36.06 -0.89
N ARG A 152 4.85 37.19 -1.22
CA ARG A 152 4.17 38.34 -1.82
C ARG A 152 3.84 38.11 -3.30
N GLY A 153 4.60 37.27 -4.01
CA GLY A 153 4.37 36.99 -5.42
C GLY A 153 4.35 38.28 -6.26
N ALA A 154 3.78 38.24 -7.46
CA ALA A 154 3.66 39.42 -8.32
C ALA A 154 2.52 40.39 -7.91
N ASN A 155 1.55 39.94 -7.09
CA ASN A 155 0.28 40.65 -6.81
C ASN A 155 -0.11 40.68 -5.31
N ASP A 156 0.81 40.47 -4.37
CA ASP A 156 0.51 40.38 -2.92
C ASP A 156 -0.56 39.32 -2.57
N SER A 157 -0.60 38.21 -3.31
CA SER A 157 -1.68 37.21 -3.25
C SER A 157 -1.89 36.56 -1.88
N CYS A 158 -0.87 36.61 -1.01
CA CYS A 158 -0.92 36.02 0.33
C CYS A 158 -1.15 37.03 1.46
N VAL A 159 -1.18 38.33 1.15
CA VAL A 159 -1.36 39.37 2.16
C VAL A 159 -2.83 39.42 2.57
N GLY A 160 -3.12 38.88 3.75
CA GLY A 160 -4.45 38.92 4.36
C GLY A 160 -4.77 40.26 5.02
N PRO A 161 -6.00 40.43 5.55
CA PRO A 161 -6.39 41.62 6.28
C PRO A 161 -5.39 41.91 7.41
N GLY A 162 -5.03 43.18 7.67
CA GLY A 162 -4.09 43.55 8.73
C GLY A 162 -2.62 43.24 8.43
N GLY A 163 -2.25 42.98 7.17
CA GLY A 163 -0.85 42.82 6.75
C GLY A 163 -0.24 41.46 7.12
N LEU A 164 -1.04 40.49 7.53
CA LEU A 164 -0.59 39.12 7.81
C LEU A 164 -0.29 38.37 6.51
N VAL A 165 0.84 37.67 6.47
CA VAL A 165 1.34 37.00 5.26
C VAL A 165 1.29 35.48 5.41
N THR A 166 1.79 34.93 6.51
CA THR A 166 1.79 33.47 6.77
C THR A 166 1.86 33.17 8.27
N TRP A 167 1.43 31.98 8.66
CA TRP A 167 1.69 31.43 9.99
C TRP A 167 3.12 30.90 10.10
N LEU A 168 3.66 30.88 11.31
CA LEU A 168 5.00 30.36 11.63
C LEU A 168 4.91 29.14 12.56
N SER A 169 5.95 28.31 12.56
CA SER A 169 6.10 27.24 13.55
C SER A 169 6.38 27.82 14.95
N GLY A 170 6.08 27.04 16.00
CA GLY A 170 6.24 27.40 17.42
C GLY A 170 4.93 27.60 18.19
N GLY A 171 3.79 27.19 17.65
CA GLY A 171 2.47 27.34 18.29
C GLY A 171 2.09 26.17 19.21
N LYS A 172 1.06 26.33 20.06
CA LYS A 172 0.53 25.25 20.94
C LYS A 172 0.20 23.94 20.19
N LEU A 173 -0.11 24.03 18.89
CA LEU A 173 -0.57 22.92 18.05
C LEU A 173 0.57 22.02 17.51
N ASP A 174 1.84 22.43 17.62
CA ASP A 174 3.00 21.64 17.15
C ASP A 174 3.26 20.37 17.99
N LYS A 175 2.49 20.17 19.07
CA LYS A 175 2.61 19.02 19.99
C LYS A 175 1.60 17.89 19.71
N GLY A 176 0.99 17.86 18.53
CA GLY A 176 0.38 16.64 17.99
C GLY A 176 -1.04 16.31 18.46
N ALA A 177 -1.94 17.30 18.57
CA ALA A 177 -3.36 16.99 18.71
C ALA A 177 -4.24 18.00 17.99
N ALA A 178 -5.32 17.50 17.38
CA ALA A 178 -6.48 18.25 16.95
C ALA A 178 -7.16 18.93 18.15
N MET A 179 -6.50 19.91 18.76
CA MET A 179 -7.05 20.72 19.84
C MET A 179 -7.97 21.77 19.20
N LYS A 180 -9.21 21.88 19.70
CA LYS A 180 -10.13 22.96 19.32
C LYS A 180 -9.50 24.29 19.72
N VAL A 181 -8.98 24.99 18.73
CA VAL A 181 -8.45 26.35 18.85
C VAL A 181 -9.61 27.29 19.21
N THR A 182 -9.46 28.04 20.30
CA THR A 182 -10.44 29.06 20.68
C THR A 182 -10.09 30.40 20.04
N ALA A 183 -11.04 31.35 20.02
CA ALA A 183 -10.78 32.69 19.48
C ALA A 183 -9.74 33.49 20.31
N GLU A 184 -9.47 33.04 21.54
CA GLU A 184 -8.51 33.65 22.47
C GLU A 184 -7.09 33.09 22.32
N ASP A 185 -6.91 31.98 21.60
CA ASP A 185 -5.58 31.43 21.36
C ASP A 185 -4.85 32.24 20.30
N GLU A 186 -3.63 32.68 20.65
CA GLU A 186 -2.74 33.42 19.75
C GLU A 186 -1.63 32.50 19.20
N CYS A 187 -1.38 32.62 17.90
CA CYS A 187 -0.39 31.84 17.17
C CYS A 187 0.66 32.75 16.53
N PRO A 188 1.92 32.29 16.43
CA PRO A 188 2.98 33.06 15.80
C PRO A 188 2.75 33.17 14.30
N ALA A 189 2.92 34.38 13.78
CA ALA A 189 2.67 34.72 12.38
C ALA A 189 3.69 35.76 11.89
N GLN A 190 3.83 35.85 10.57
CA GLN A 190 4.64 36.86 9.92
C GLN A 190 3.73 37.88 9.23
N GLY A 191 3.90 39.16 9.57
CA GLY A 191 3.26 40.27 8.88
C GLY A 191 4.22 41.00 7.93
N THR A 192 3.71 42.05 7.29
CA THR A 192 4.49 42.93 6.40
C THR A 192 5.58 43.71 7.10
N GLU A 193 5.40 43.99 8.41
CA GLU A 193 6.30 44.80 9.24
C GLU A 193 7.18 43.98 10.18
N GLY A 194 6.98 42.65 10.26
CA GLY A 194 7.73 41.78 11.17
C GLY A 194 6.90 40.62 11.71
N GLY A 195 7.53 39.82 12.58
CA GLY A 195 6.86 38.73 13.30
C GLY A 195 5.88 39.30 14.33
N MET A 196 4.72 38.63 14.48
CA MET A 196 3.65 39.02 15.38
C MET A 196 2.87 37.79 15.88
N PHE A 197 1.97 38.01 16.83
CA PHE A 197 0.98 37.01 17.24
C PHE A 197 -0.40 37.41 16.72
N ALA A 198 -1.18 36.44 16.26
CA ALA A 198 -2.53 36.65 15.77
C ALA A 198 -3.45 35.51 16.21
N ALA A 199 -4.74 35.81 16.36
CA ALA A 199 -5.76 34.82 16.73
C ALA A 199 -5.72 33.63 15.77
N CYS A 200 -5.43 32.44 16.28
CA CYS A 200 -5.17 31.22 15.51
C CYS A 200 -6.33 30.80 14.57
N VAL A 201 -7.56 31.25 14.88
CA VAL A 201 -8.78 31.01 14.09
C VAL A 201 -8.88 31.85 12.82
N ARG A 202 -8.02 32.88 12.69
CA ARG A 202 -8.01 33.79 11.54
C ARG A 202 -7.63 33.04 10.26
N GLN A 203 -8.32 33.36 9.17
CA GLN A 203 -8.10 32.74 7.85
C GLN A 203 -7.08 33.54 7.05
N LEU A 204 -6.02 32.88 6.56
CA LEU A 204 -5.05 33.46 5.62
C LEU A 204 -5.16 32.77 4.26
N GLN A 205 -4.80 33.47 3.19
CA GLN A 205 -4.97 32.96 1.82
C GLN A 205 -3.89 31.96 1.39
N CYS A 206 -2.72 31.94 2.05
CA CYS A 206 -1.61 31.07 1.69
C CYS A 206 -0.83 30.52 2.87
N SER A 207 -0.25 29.34 2.69
CA SER A 207 0.78 28.78 3.58
C SER A 207 2.14 28.89 2.92
N LEU A 208 3.15 29.31 3.70
CA LEU A 208 4.55 29.04 3.36
C LEU A 208 5.02 27.80 4.11
N CYS A 209 5.35 26.78 3.32
CA CYS A 209 5.82 25.49 3.82
C CYS A 209 7.30 25.32 3.47
N GLN A 210 8.07 24.81 4.42
CA GLN A 210 9.42 24.34 4.20
C GLN A 210 9.34 22.86 3.85
N VAL A 211 9.73 22.50 2.61
CA VAL A 211 9.45 21.19 2.02
C VAL A 211 10.73 20.51 1.55
N PRO A 212 10.96 19.20 1.83
CA PRO A 212 12.11 18.49 1.31
C PRO A 212 11.95 18.17 -0.18
N LEU A 213 12.94 18.53 -1.00
CA LEU A 213 12.93 18.22 -2.44
C LEU A 213 13.27 16.76 -2.78
N THR A 214 13.75 15.99 -1.81
CA THR A 214 14.19 14.60 -2.02
C THR A 214 13.06 13.57 -1.88
N VAL A 215 11.85 14.03 -1.53
CA VAL A 215 10.72 13.14 -1.27
C VAL A 215 10.03 12.74 -2.57
N MET A 216 9.84 11.43 -2.72
CA MET A 216 9.07 10.83 -3.79
C MET A 216 7.64 10.57 -3.32
N TYR A 217 6.68 10.94 -4.16
CA TYR A 217 5.26 10.69 -3.98
C TYR A 217 4.83 9.57 -4.92
N ASN A 218 4.02 8.67 -4.40
CA ASN A 218 3.45 7.56 -5.14
C ASN A 218 1.97 7.86 -5.40
N LEU A 219 1.56 7.75 -6.67
CA LEU A 219 0.19 7.88 -7.12
C LEU A 219 -0.44 6.49 -7.26
N TYR A 220 -1.59 6.28 -6.63
CA TYR A 220 -2.40 5.07 -6.70
C TYR A 220 -3.79 5.39 -7.27
N GLY A 221 -4.52 4.37 -7.74
CA GLY A 221 -5.84 4.53 -8.35
C GLY A 221 -5.82 4.61 -9.88
N HIS A 222 -4.70 4.25 -10.51
CA HIS A 222 -4.54 4.26 -11.97
C HIS A 222 -3.92 2.96 -12.48
N ASP A 223 -4.02 2.71 -13.79
CA ASP A 223 -3.55 1.47 -14.45
C ASP A 223 -2.08 1.51 -14.87
N GLY A 224 -1.33 2.54 -14.45
CA GLY A 224 0.06 2.78 -14.87
C GLY A 224 0.24 3.19 -16.34
N ARG A 225 -0.82 3.34 -17.13
CA ARG A 225 -0.71 3.63 -18.57
C ARG A 225 -0.76 5.12 -18.88
N LEU A 226 -1.63 5.86 -18.21
CA LEU A 226 -1.88 7.28 -18.53
C LEU A 226 -1.00 8.25 -17.73
N PHE A 227 -0.72 7.89 -16.49
CA PHE A 227 -0.03 8.74 -15.51
C PHE A 227 1.14 7.96 -14.91
N ASP A 228 2.17 8.71 -14.49
CA ASP A 228 3.29 8.14 -13.78
C ASP A 228 2.86 7.64 -12.40
N HIS A 229 3.54 6.61 -11.89
CA HIS A 229 3.37 6.18 -10.51
C HIS A 229 4.14 7.08 -9.54
N ASN A 230 5.35 7.51 -9.91
CA ASN A 230 6.24 8.25 -9.01
C ASN A 230 6.37 9.71 -9.43
N TYR A 231 6.18 10.61 -8.47
CA TYR A 231 6.32 12.06 -8.62
C TYR A 231 7.32 12.63 -7.62
N TYR A 232 7.93 13.74 -7.97
CA TYR A 232 8.73 14.57 -7.06
C TYR A 232 8.28 16.02 -7.12
N ILE A 233 8.58 16.77 -6.08
CA ILE A 233 8.28 18.20 -6.03
C ILE A 233 9.30 18.97 -6.87
N ASP A 234 8.79 19.80 -7.77
CA ASP A 234 9.52 20.85 -8.47
C ASP A 234 8.87 22.21 -8.16
N THR A 235 9.65 23.28 -8.32
CA THR A 235 9.18 24.65 -8.10
C THR A 235 9.32 25.45 -9.37
N GLN A 236 8.21 25.85 -9.99
CA GLN A 236 8.19 26.81 -11.08
C GLN A 236 7.75 28.17 -10.55
N ALA A 237 8.69 29.13 -10.48
CA ALA A 237 8.42 30.47 -9.93
C ALA A 237 7.81 30.48 -8.51
N GLY A 238 8.19 29.49 -7.67
CA GLY A 238 7.69 29.36 -6.30
C GLY A 238 6.36 28.61 -6.13
N GLN A 239 5.70 28.26 -7.24
CA GLN A 239 4.49 27.43 -7.23
C GLN A 239 4.86 25.95 -7.16
N LEU A 240 4.06 25.21 -6.38
CA LEU A 240 4.19 23.77 -6.21
C LEU A 240 3.78 23.04 -7.50
N VAL A 241 4.69 22.21 -8.03
CA VAL A 241 4.44 21.33 -9.17
C VAL A 241 4.92 19.93 -8.82
N PHE A 242 4.09 18.92 -9.02
CA PHE A 242 4.53 17.52 -8.92
C PHE A 242 4.91 17.03 -10.32
N ARG A 243 6.15 16.60 -10.52
CA ARG A 243 6.61 16.05 -11.80
C ARG A 243 6.76 14.55 -11.72
N GLY A 244 6.09 13.87 -12.64
CA GLY A 244 6.24 12.45 -12.88
C GLY A 244 7.51 12.14 -13.67
N VAL A 245 8.05 10.94 -13.47
CA VAL A 245 9.29 10.49 -14.12
C VAL A 245 9.12 10.33 -15.64
N GLY A 246 7.96 9.86 -16.09
CA GLY A 246 7.62 9.60 -17.50
C GLY A 246 6.86 10.73 -18.20
N GLY A 247 6.69 11.90 -17.58
CA GLY A 247 6.20 13.12 -18.25
C GLY A 247 4.75 13.53 -17.94
N SER A 248 4.12 12.92 -16.95
CA SER A 248 2.92 13.48 -16.33
C SER A 248 3.27 14.53 -15.26
N GLU A 249 2.35 15.45 -14.99
CA GLU A 249 2.54 16.47 -13.96
C GLU A 249 1.23 16.85 -13.27
N ILE A 250 1.33 17.26 -12.01
CA ILE A 250 0.21 17.81 -11.23
C ILE A 250 0.54 19.27 -10.93
N VAL A 251 -0.28 20.16 -11.48
CA VAL A 251 -0.08 21.62 -11.39
C VAL A 251 -1.31 22.28 -10.76
N SER A 252 -1.09 23.37 -10.03
CA SER A 252 -2.21 24.16 -9.51
C SER A 252 -2.89 24.94 -10.64
N ALA A 253 -4.23 24.93 -10.68
CA ALA A 253 -5.01 25.72 -11.62
C ALA A 253 -6.33 26.19 -10.98
N GLY A 254 -6.56 27.49 -10.93
CA GLY A 254 -7.87 28.07 -10.57
C GLY A 254 -8.39 27.76 -9.16
N GLY A 255 -7.51 27.52 -8.19
CA GLY A 255 -7.89 27.13 -6.81
C GLY A 255 -8.01 25.61 -6.58
N GLY A 256 -7.80 24.82 -7.64
CA GLY A 256 -7.72 23.37 -7.61
C GLY A 256 -6.42 22.85 -8.23
N TRP A 257 -6.43 21.59 -8.65
CA TRP A 257 -5.28 20.90 -9.23
C TRP A 257 -5.63 20.21 -10.53
N VAL A 258 -4.68 20.17 -11.45
CA VAL A 258 -4.80 19.47 -12.73
C VAL A 258 -3.68 18.46 -12.83
N LEU A 259 -4.04 17.18 -12.84
CA LEU A 259 -3.17 16.08 -13.23
C LEU A 259 -3.26 15.92 -14.74
N ARG A 260 -2.15 16.14 -15.44
CA ARG A 260 -2.10 16.03 -16.90
C ARG A 260 -0.96 15.15 -17.38
N SER A 261 -1.22 14.45 -18.48
CA SER A 261 -0.23 13.63 -19.17
C SER A 261 0.11 14.27 -20.49
N THR A 262 1.36 14.75 -20.64
CA THR A 262 1.82 15.38 -21.88
C THR A 262 1.90 14.39 -23.04
N LEU A 263 2.16 13.12 -22.74
CA LEU A 263 2.22 12.01 -23.71
C LEU A 263 0.84 11.60 -24.22
N HIS A 264 -0.17 11.54 -23.33
CA HIS A 264 -1.48 10.98 -23.65
C HIS A 264 -2.57 12.04 -23.89
N GLN A 265 -2.26 13.33 -23.78
CA GLN A 265 -3.21 14.44 -23.94
C GLN A 265 -4.47 14.28 -23.07
N MET A 266 -4.29 13.80 -21.84
CA MET A 266 -5.35 13.54 -20.88
C MET A 266 -5.18 14.45 -19.66
N GLU A 267 -6.29 14.99 -19.17
CA GLU A 267 -6.33 15.87 -18.00
C GLU A 267 -7.42 15.43 -17.02
N TRP A 268 -7.08 15.47 -15.74
CA TRP A 268 -7.96 15.21 -14.61
C TRP A 268 -7.89 16.39 -13.66
N VAL A 269 -9.06 16.87 -13.25
CA VAL A 269 -9.22 18.07 -12.45
C VAL A 269 -9.69 17.68 -11.06
N LEU A 270 -9.00 18.22 -10.05
CA LEU A 270 -9.45 18.28 -8.67
C LEU A 270 -9.96 19.70 -8.45
N GLU A 271 -11.27 19.87 -8.32
CA GLU A 271 -11.92 21.18 -8.31
C GLU A 271 -11.57 22.02 -7.08
N GLU A 272 -11.35 21.39 -5.91
CA GLU A 272 -11.07 22.09 -4.66
C GLU A 272 -10.04 21.32 -3.82
N GLY A 273 -9.09 22.04 -3.22
CA GLY A 273 -8.16 21.46 -2.24
C GLY A 273 -6.82 22.20 -2.18
N PRO A 274 -6.26 22.43 -0.98
CA PRO A 274 -5.00 23.18 -0.82
C PRO A 274 -3.79 22.43 -1.42
N VAL A 275 -3.76 21.10 -1.34
CA VAL A 275 -2.72 20.23 -1.92
C VAL A 275 -3.35 18.94 -2.44
N PRO A 276 -2.81 18.31 -3.49
CA PRO A 276 -3.37 17.09 -4.08
C PRO A 276 -2.84 15.82 -3.38
N VAL A 277 -2.46 15.92 -2.10
CA VAL A 277 -1.93 14.79 -1.30
C VAL A 277 -3.05 14.14 -0.51
N GLY A 278 -2.92 12.84 -0.27
CA GLY A 278 -3.95 12.00 0.31
C GLY A 278 -4.89 11.47 -0.77
N ARG A 279 -6.04 10.97 -0.34
CA ARG A 279 -7.05 10.37 -1.21
C ARG A 279 -8.02 11.45 -1.66
N GLN A 280 -8.06 11.70 -2.96
CA GLN A 280 -8.86 12.77 -3.56
C GLN A 280 -9.69 12.25 -4.72
N GLN A 281 -10.84 12.88 -4.97
CA GLN A 281 -11.70 12.55 -6.10
C GLN A 281 -11.43 13.50 -7.26
N TRP A 282 -10.94 12.95 -8.36
CA TRP A 282 -10.59 13.66 -9.58
C TRP A 282 -11.65 13.46 -10.66
N GLY A 283 -11.86 14.49 -11.48
CA GLY A 283 -12.85 14.49 -12.56
C GLY A 283 -12.25 14.73 -13.95
N ALA A 284 -12.76 14.04 -14.95
CA ALA A 284 -12.49 14.30 -16.37
C ALA A 284 -13.82 14.29 -17.14
N GLY A 285 -14.45 15.45 -17.28
CA GLY A 285 -15.81 15.56 -17.79
C GLY A 285 -16.83 14.86 -16.87
N ALA A 286 -17.57 13.88 -17.40
CA ALA A 286 -18.52 13.08 -16.61
C ALA A 286 -17.87 11.95 -15.79
N ARG A 287 -16.59 11.63 -16.04
CA ARG A 287 -15.87 10.57 -15.32
C ARG A 287 -15.31 11.09 -14.02
N LYS A 288 -15.47 10.31 -12.95
CA LYS A 288 -14.87 10.55 -11.64
C LYS A 288 -14.02 9.34 -11.26
N VAL A 289 -12.84 9.57 -10.69
CA VAL A 289 -11.97 8.53 -10.12
C VAL A 289 -11.44 9.02 -8.79
N VAL A 290 -11.07 8.08 -7.94
CA VAL A 290 -10.35 8.36 -6.71
C VAL A 290 -8.88 8.04 -6.95
N LEU A 291 -8.00 8.99 -6.68
CA LEU A 291 -6.55 8.80 -6.71
C LEU A 291 -5.97 9.10 -5.35
N THR A 292 -4.89 8.42 -4.99
CA THR A 292 -4.16 8.67 -3.76
C THR A 292 -2.73 9.02 -4.07
N LEU A 293 -2.33 10.26 -3.79
CA LEU A 293 -0.95 10.71 -3.89
C LEU A 293 -0.36 10.72 -2.49
N THR A 294 0.74 10.02 -2.25
CA THR A 294 1.25 9.85 -0.89
C THR A 294 2.74 9.57 -0.81
N THR A 295 3.34 9.92 0.31
CA THR A 295 4.72 9.58 0.69
C THR A 295 4.78 8.33 1.58
N CYS A 296 3.62 7.73 1.90
CA CYS A 296 3.56 6.58 2.80
C CYS A 296 4.31 5.38 2.24
N ARG A 297 5.03 4.70 3.14
CA ARG A 297 5.77 3.48 2.83
C ARG A 297 4.83 2.32 2.49
N THR A 298 5.39 1.25 1.92
CA THR A 298 4.66 -0.01 1.65
C THR A 298 4.06 -0.66 2.90
N SER A 299 4.66 -0.43 4.07
CA SER A 299 4.19 -0.87 5.40
C SER A 299 3.24 0.10 6.10
N GLN A 300 2.88 1.21 5.45
CA GLN A 300 1.99 2.24 5.97
C GLN A 300 0.74 2.39 5.09
N PHE A 301 -0.35 2.81 5.70
CA PHE A 301 -1.60 3.20 5.05
C PHE A 301 -1.68 4.72 4.96
N ALA A 302 -2.14 5.24 3.82
CA ALA A 302 -2.40 6.66 3.62
C ALA A 302 -3.87 6.98 3.94
N CYS A 303 -4.08 7.86 4.91
CA CYS A 303 -5.36 8.46 5.25
C CYS A 303 -5.87 9.35 4.09
N ASP A 304 -7.15 9.73 4.10
CA ASP A 304 -7.71 10.63 3.07
C ASP A 304 -7.03 12.01 3.09
N ASP A 305 -6.63 12.48 4.28
CA ASP A 305 -5.89 13.73 4.49
C ASP A 305 -4.38 13.66 4.17
N GLY A 306 -3.88 12.49 3.80
CA GLY A 306 -2.46 12.26 3.46
C GLY A 306 -1.57 11.86 4.65
N GLN A 307 -2.10 11.76 5.87
CA GLN A 307 -1.36 11.22 7.02
C GLN A 307 -0.99 9.75 6.78
N CYS A 308 0.21 9.37 7.22
CA CYS A 308 0.66 7.98 7.19
C CYS A 308 0.51 7.31 8.56
N VAL A 309 -0.25 6.22 8.61
CA VAL A 309 -0.38 5.37 9.80
C VAL A 309 0.15 3.96 9.49
N PRO A 310 0.57 3.15 10.49
CA PRO A 310 0.99 1.78 10.24
C PRO A 310 -0.11 0.97 9.54
N GLN A 311 0.24 0.09 8.59
CA GLN A 311 -0.76 -0.75 7.92
C GLN A 311 -1.52 -1.64 8.92
N THR A 312 -0.88 -2.05 10.02
CA THR A 312 -1.51 -2.83 11.09
C THR A 312 -2.59 -2.08 11.86
N SER A 313 -2.53 -0.75 11.82
CA SER A 313 -3.50 0.16 12.44
C SER A 313 -4.74 0.37 11.57
N ARG A 314 -4.76 -0.15 10.34
CA ARG A 314 -5.97 -0.12 9.50
C ARG A 314 -6.97 -1.15 10.01
N CYS A 315 -8.21 -0.71 10.21
CA CYS A 315 -9.32 -1.57 10.63
C CYS A 315 -9.05 -2.27 11.96
N ASP A 316 -8.52 -1.54 12.93
CA ASP A 316 -8.23 -2.03 14.28
C ASP A 316 -9.19 -1.50 15.36
N GLU A 317 -10.28 -0.88 14.93
CA GLU A 317 -11.33 -0.27 15.76
C GLU A 317 -10.85 0.97 16.55
N ILE A 318 -9.64 1.45 16.29
CA ILE A 318 -9.06 2.64 16.91
C ILE A 318 -8.79 3.68 15.82
N PHE A 319 -9.21 4.93 16.04
CA PHE A 319 -8.94 6.01 15.10
C PHE A 319 -7.50 6.52 15.26
N HIS A 320 -6.65 6.25 14.28
CA HIS A 320 -5.28 6.74 14.15
C HIS A 320 -5.17 7.89 13.13
N CYS A 321 -6.01 7.88 12.09
CA CYS A 321 -6.12 9.01 11.18
C CYS A 321 -6.93 10.15 11.81
N ASN A 322 -6.55 11.41 11.55
CA ASN A 322 -7.36 12.57 12.00
C ASN A 322 -8.76 12.59 11.35
N ASP A 323 -8.86 12.12 10.11
CA ASP A 323 -10.10 11.99 9.34
C ASP A 323 -10.84 10.67 9.58
N ARG A 324 -10.27 9.76 10.38
CA ARG A 324 -10.81 8.41 10.70
C ARG A 324 -10.96 7.47 9.49
N SER A 325 -10.26 7.76 8.39
CA SER A 325 -10.33 6.98 7.16
C SER A 325 -9.63 5.61 7.23
N ASP A 326 -8.82 5.39 8.28
CA ASP A 326 -8.25 4.08 8.63
C ASP A 326 -9.31 3.04 9.02
N GLU A 327 -10.41 3.50 9.61
CA GLU A 327 -11.54 2.65 10.01
C GLU A 327 -12.69 2.64 8.97
N ALA A 328 -12.43 3.19 7.77
CA ALA A 328 -13.37 3.19 6.65
C ALA A 328 -13.10 2.03 5.68
N ASN A 329 -14.18 1.44 5.14
CA ASN A 329 -14.15 0.37 4.15
C ASN A 329 -13.38 -0.89 4.59
N CYS A 330 -13.57 -1.30 5.84
CA CYS A 330 -12.87 -2.41 6.51
C CYS A 330 -13.37 -3.82 6.17
N ARG A 331 -13.81 -4.04 4.92
CA ARG A 331 -14.21 -5.38 4.47
C ARG A 331 -12.98 -6.28 4.35
N VAL A 332 -13.03 -7.46 4.96
CA VAL A 332 -11.97 -8.48 4.85
C VAL A 332 -12.04 -9.22 3.52
N VAL A 333 -13.26 -9.38 2.97
CA VAL A 333 -13.51 -10.13 1.73
C VAL A 333 -13.98 -9.17 0.64
N ASP A 334 -13.32 -9.23 -0.51
CA ASP A 334 -13.73 -8.58 -1.75
C ASP A 334 -14.16 -9.64 -2.76
N ARG A 335 -15.39 -9.47 -3.27
CA ARG A 335 -16.07 -10.43 -4.13
C ARG A 335 -15.95 -9.97 -5.57
N ALA A 336 -15.54 -10.87 -6.47
CA ALA A 336 -15.56 -10.57 -7.89
C ALA A 336 -16.98 -10.18 -8.36
N PRO A 337 -17.12 -9.31 -9.38
CA PRO A 337 -18.42 -9.02 -9.98
C PRO A 337 -19.11 -10.31 -10.45
N GLY A 338 -20.36 -10.52 -10.02
CA GLY A 338 -21.11 -11.74 -10.31
C GLY A 338 -20.81 -12.94 -9.39
N TYR A 339 -20.05 -12.74 -8.32
CA TYR A 339 -19.91 -13.75 -7.27
C TYR A 339 -21.26 -14.07 -6.63
N ASP A 340 -21.59 -15.35 -6.57
CA ASP A 340 -22.78 -15.86 -5.92
C ASP A 340 -22.36 -16.92 -4.87
N PRO A 341 -22.60 -16.66 -3.57
CA PRO A 341 -22.23 -17.56 -2.48
C PRO A 341 -23.04 -18.86 -2.49
N TYR A 342 -24.09 -18.98 -3.29
CA TYR A 342 -24.85 -20.22 -3.42
C TYR A 342 -24.08 -21.30 -4.19
N TYR A 343 -23.21 -20.91 -5.12
CA TYR A 343 -22.46 -21.85 -5.95
C TYR A 343 -21.08 -22.18 -5.35
N PRO A 344 -20.71 -23.48 -5.32
CA PRO A 344 -19.41 -23.91 -4.80
C PRO A 344 -18.26 -23.29 -5.60
N PRO A 345 -17.09 -23.12 -4.96
CA PRO A 345 -15.92 -22.59 -5.63
C PRO A 345 -15.47 -23.51 -6.78
N PRO A 346 -14.94 -22.94 -7.87
CA PRO A 346 -14.25 -23.72 -8.89
C PRO A 346 -12.94 -24.30 -8.31
N PRO A 347 -12.43 -25.38 -8.90
CA PRO A 347 -11.13 -25.94 -8.52
C PRO A 347 -10.01 -24.92 -8.75
N ARG A 348 -8.95 -25.00 -7.95
CA ARG A 348 -7.76 -24.17 -8.15
C ARG A 348 -7.05 -24.55 -9.46
N PRO A 349 -6.26 -23.65 -10.08
CA PRO A 349 -5.58 -23.93 -11.35
C PRO A 349 -4.69 -25.18 -11.35
N ASP A 350 -4.16 -25.53 -10.17
CA ASP A 350 -3.30 -26.69 -9.90
C ASP A 350 -4.07 -27.95 -9.48
N GLU A 351 -5.38 -27.86 -9.24
CA GLU A 351 -6.21 -28.97 -8.77
C GLU A 351 -6.90 -29.72 -9.91
N ILE A 352 -6.83 -31.05 -9.85
CA ILE A 352 -7.55 -31.96 -10.76
C ILE A 352 -8.89 -32.38 -10.13
N THR A 353 -8.98 -32.33 -8.80
CA THR A 353 -10.19 -32.61 -8.03
C THR A 353 -11.16 -31.43 -8.13
N PRO A 354 -12.48 -31.66 -8.12
CA PRO A 354 -13.45 -30.58 -8.26
C PRO A 354 -13.41 -29.53 -7.15
N MET A 355 -12.91 -29.90 -5.97
CA MET A 355 -12.67 -29.02 -4.82
C MET A 355 -11.97 -29.79 -3.69
N ASP A 356 -10.85 -29.27 -3.17
CA ASP A 356 -10.24 -29.79 -1.94
C ASP A 356 -10.87 -29.12 -0.70
N LEU A 357 -11.57 -29.93 0.10
CA LEU A 357 -12.18 -29.53 1.37
C LEU A 357 -11.51 -30.29 2.51
N ILE A 358 -10.71 -29.58 3.30
CA ILE A 358 -10.03 -30.13 4.48
C ILE A 358 -10.93 -29.93 5.68
N TYR A 359 -11.06 -30.92 6.54
CA TYR A 359 -11.84 -30.82 7.77
C TYR A 359 -11.08 -31.32 8.99
N HIS A 360 -11.43 -30.77 10.15
CA HIS A 360 -10.97 -31.21 11.46
C HIS A 360 -12.17 -31.27 12.39
N VAL A 361 -12.31 -32.37 13.14
CA VAL A 361 -13.42 -32.58 14.07
C VAL A 361 -12.85 -32.77 15.46
N ASP A 362 -13.32 -31.97 16.40
CA ASP A 362 -12.99 -32.01 17.82
C ASP A 362 -14.23 -32.43 18.61
N VAL A 363 -14.11 -33.45 19.45
CA VAL A 363 -15.14 -33.78 20.44
C VAL A 363 -14.71 -33.17 21.77
N TYR A 364 -15.40 -32.12 22.22
CA TYR A 364 -15.03 -31.38 23.43
C TYR A 364 -15.53 -32.07 24.70
N SER A 365 -16.76 -32.54 24.68
CA SER A 365 -17.37 -33.24 25.81
C SER A 365 -18.42 -34.23 25.33
N MET A 366 -18.70 -35.20 26.19
CA MET A 366 -19.80 -36.14 26.07
C MET A 366 -20.56 -36.06 27.39
N ASP A 367 -21.83 -35.65 27.28
CA ASP A 367 -22.77 -35.56 28.38
C ASP A 367 -23.43 -36.93 28.64
N ASP A 368 -24.52 -36.92 29.41
CA ASP A 368 -25.17 -38.08 30.02
C ASP A 368 -25.36 -39.26 29.05
N LEU A 369 -24.85 -40.43 29.47
CA LEU A 369 -24.92 -41.67 28.70
C LEU A 369 -26.09 -42.51 29.24
N THR A 370 -27.28 -42.34 28.67
CA THR A 370 -28.47 -43.05 29.17
C THR A 370 -28.64 -44.40 28.48
N THR A 371 -28.62 -45.48 29.26
CA THR A 371 -28.86 -46.85 28.77
C THR A 371 -30.32 -47.08 28.38
N GLU A 372 -31.26 -46.30 28.93
CA GLU A 372 -32.69 -46.37 28.60
C GLU A 372 -33.00 -45.84 27.20
N GLY A 373 -32.21 -44.87 26.71
CA GLY A 373 -32.40 -44.24 25.39
C GLY A 373 -31.40 -44.70 24.32
N GLY A 374 -30.25 -45.26 24.70
CA GLY A 374 -29.22 -45.68 23.75
C GLY A 374 -28.56 -44.50 23.01
N VAL A 375 -28.63 -43.29 23.55
CA VAL A 375 -28.15 -42.05 22.94
C VAL A 375 -27.14 -41.38 23.86
N ALA A 376 -26.04 -40.92 23.28
CA ALA A 376 -25.05 -40.05 23.92
C ALA A 376 -25.20 -38.63 23.38
N THR A 377 -25.23 -37.64 24.28
CA THR A 377 -25.17 -36.24 23.87
C THR A 377 -23.71 -35.82 23.77
N MET A 378 -23.29 -35.30 22.63
CA MET A 378 -21.89 -34.94 22.36
C MET A 378 -21.76 -33.49 21.93
N ASN A 379 -20.81 -32.78 22.52
CA ASN A 379 -20.41 -31.45 22.07
C ASN A 379 -19.27 -31.59 21.05
N VAL A 380 -19.53 -31.21 19.80
CA VAL A 380 -18.64 -31.42 18.68
C VAL A 380 -18.37 -30.10 17.96
N GLY A 381 -17.10 -29.77 17.79
CA GLY A 381 -16.62 -28.70 16.92
C GLY A 381 -16.12 -29.26 15.60
N MET A 382 -16.44 -28.59 14.49
CA MET A 382 -15.92 -28.91 13.17
C MET A 382 -15.30 -27.66 12.56
N THR A 383 -14.04 -27.76 12.15
CA THR A 383 -13.37 -26.75 11.33
C THR A 383 -13.26 -27.24 9.90
N LEU A 384 -13.83 -26.50 8.97
CA LEU A 384 -13.75 -26.70 7.53
C LEU A 384 -12.77 -25.70 6.94
N LYS A 385 -11.91 -26.14 6.02
CA LYS A 385 -10.93 -25.32 5.33
C LYS A 385 -11.02 -25.56 3.82
N TRP A 386 -11.22 -24.50 3.06
CA TRP A 386 -11.22 -24.53 1.60
C TRP A 386 -10.62 -23.26 1.00
N PHE A 387 -10.41 -23.27 -0.31
CA PHE A 387 -9.94 -22.11 -1.08
C PHE A 387 -11.03 -21.70 -2.08
N ASP A 388 -11.14 -20.41 -2.39
CA ASP A 388 -12.10 -19.89 -3.37
C ASP A 388 -11.37 -18.92 -4.32
N PRO A 389 -10.99 -19.37 -5.53
CA PRO A 389 -10.30 -18.55 -6.52
C PRO A 389 -11.05 -17.28 -6.96
N ARG A 390 -12.34 -17.18 -6.65
CA ARG A 390 -13.19 -16.04 -7.04
C ARG A 390 -13.11 -14.87 -6.06
N LEU A 391 -12.40 -15.04 -4.93
CA LEU A 391 -12.34 -14.07 -3.86
C LEU A 391 -10.96 -13.43 -3.76
N LYS A 392 -10.97 -12.18 -3.29
CA LYS A 392 -9.78 -11.52 -2.78
C LYS A 392 -9.98 -11.17 -1.32
N PHE A 393 -8.92 -11.25 -0.53
CA PHE A 393 -8.92 -10.78 0.84
C PHE A 393 -8.20 -9.44 0.93
N LEU A 394 -8.75 -8.53 1.72
CA LEU A 394 -8.20 -7.19 1.91
C LEU A 394 -7.70 -7.02 3.34
N ASN A 395 -6.51 -6.43 3.46
CA ASN A 395 -5.91 -5.97 4.71
C ASN A 395 -5.85 -7.05 5.80
N LEU A 396 -5.55 -8.30 5.41
CA LEU A 396 -5.40 -9.39 6.36
C LEU A 396 -4.27 -9.08 7.35
N LYS A 397 -4.60 -9.09 8.64
CA LYS A 397 -3.62 -8.93 9.71
C LYS A 397 -2.83 -10.23 9.85
N PRO A 398 -1.48 -10.17 9.84
CA PRO A 398 -0.65 -11.35 9.91
C PRO A 398 -0.75 -12.00 11.29
N LYS A 399 -0.68 -13.33 11.33
CA LYS A 399 -0.66 -14.13 12.57
C LYS A 399 -1.90 -13.99 13.47
N VAL A 400 -2.99 -13.44 12.97
CA VAL A 400 -4.26 -13.34 13.70
C VAL A 400 -5.41 -13.85 12.84
N LYS A 401 -6.54 -14.17 13.48
CA LYS A 401 -7.77 -14.58 12.79
C LYS A 401 -8.48 -13.34 12.24
N ASN A 402 -8.63 -13.26 10.92
CA ASN A 402 -9.36 -12.18 10.26
C ASN A 402 -10.80 -12.62 10.07
N TYR A 403 -11.67 -12.28 11.03
CA TYR A 403 -13.07 -12.70 11.02
C TYR A 403 -13.91 -11.95 9.99
N PHE A 404 -14.87 -12.64 9.40
CA PHE A 404 -15.88 -12.06 8.51
C PHE A 404 -17.18 -12.86 8.55
N LEU A 405 -18.26 -12.24 8.06
CA LEU A 405 -19.57 -12.88 7.99
C LEU A 405 -19.54 -14.04 6.98
N CYS A 406 -19.92 -15.23 7.43
CA CYS A 406 -19.94 -16.43 6.57
C CYS A 406 -20.84 -16.27 5.34
N ASP A 407 -21.92 -15.49 5.42
CA ASP A 407 -22.87 -15.29 4.31
C ASP A 407 -22.27 -14.51 3.13
N LEU A 408 -21.09 -13.90 3.31
CA LEU A 408 -20.38 -13.22 2.24
C LEU A 408 -19.74 -14.19 1.25
N VAL A 409 -19.54 -15.45 1.64
CA VAL A 409 -18.84 -16.46 0.86
C VAL A 409 -19.67 -17.74 0.76
N TRP A 410 -19.41 -18.56 -0.25
CA TRP A 410 -19.91 -19.92 -0.24
C TRP A 410 -19.36 -20.63 1.00
N THR A 411 -20.27 -21.20 1.79
CA THR A 411 -19.93 -21.94 3.02
C THR A 411 -20.43 -23.39 2.88
N PRO A 412 -19.60 -24.40 3.13
CA PRO A 412 -20.04 -25.80 3.11
C PRO A 412 -21.15 -26.04 4.15
N SER A 413 -22.27 -26.61 3.71
CA SER A 413 -23.37 -27.02 4.59
C SER A 413 -23.17 -28.48 4.96
N VAL A 414 -22.75 -28.72 6.20
CA VAL A 414 -22.56 -30.07 6.76
C VAL A 414 -23.70 -30.45 7.69
N ARG A 415 -24.09 -31.72 7.66
CA ARG A 415 -25.04 -32.32 8.61
C ARG A 415 -24.42 -33.53 9.29
N ALA A 416 -24.62 -33.65 10.59
CA ALA A 416 -24.27 -34.85 11.32
C ALA A 416 -25.25 -35.98 10.98
N VAL A 417 -24.73 -37.17 10.76
CA VAL A 417 -25.48 -38.39 10.45
C VAL A 417 -24.98 -39.56 11.30
N SER A 418 -25.88 -40.50 11.61
CA SER A 418 -25.54 -41.72 12.34
C SER A 418 -24.78 -42.73 11.47
N GLY A 419 -23.64 -43.26 11.93
CA GLY A 419 -22.88 -44.27 11.19
C GLY A 419 -22.27 -43.76 9.86
N HIS A 420 -21.70 -44.66 9.05
CA HIS A 420 -20.99 -44.28 7.82
C HIS A 420 -21.89 -44.32 6.56
N GLY A 421 -22.17 -43.14 5.97
CA GLY A 421 -22.83 -42.98 4.65
C GLY A 421 -24.32 -43.33 4.65
N GLU A 422 -25.18 -42.44 4.11
CA GLU A 422 -26.66 -42.57 4.12
C GLU A 422 -27.32 -42.73 5.51
N GLY A 423 -26.59 -42.40 6.57
CA GLY A 423 -27.09 -42.40 7.94
C GLY A 423 -28.29 -41.46 8.16
N THR A 424 -29.09 -41.75 9.18
CA THR A 424 -30.15 -40.81 9.60
C THR A 424 -29.53 -39.51 10.09
N VAL A 425 -30.11 -38.39 9.67
CA VAL A 425 -29.70 -37.04 10.13
C VAL A 425 -29.90 -36.97 11.64
N LEU A 426 -28.83 -36.62 12.36
CA LEU A 426 -28.87 -36.47 13.81
C LEU A 426 -29.54 -35.15 14.17
N GLU A 427 -30.22 -35.14 15.31
CA GLU A 427 -30.65 -33.87 15.92
C GLU A 427 -29.42 -33.13 16.43
N THR A 428 -29.25 -31.90 15.94
CA THR A 428 -28.15 -31.03 16.32
C THR A 428 -28.68 -29.65 16.71
N THR A 429 -28.09 -29.07 17.76
CA THR A 429 -28.30 -27.67 18.12
C THR A 429 -26.99 -26.91 17.93
N ASP A 430 -26.98 -25.98 16.98
CA ASP A 430 -25.85 -25.09 16.70
C ASP A 430 -25.69 -24.09 17.85
N TYR A 431 -24.47 -23.93 18.38
CA TYR A 431 -24.19 -22.92 19.41
C TYR A 431 -23.15 -21.89 18.95
N GLU A 432 -22.31 -22.23 17.96
CA GLU A 432 -21.26 -21.34 17.48
C GLU A 432 -21.00 -21.55 15.99
N LYS A 433 -20.89 -20.46 15.23
CA LYS A 433 -20.51 -20.49 13.83
C LYS A 433 -19.80 -19.20 13.44
N PHE A 434 -18.60 -19.32 12.88
CA PHE A 434 -17.85 -18.16 12.39
C PHE A 434 -16.94 -18.52 11.23
N CYS A 435 -16.57 -17.51 10.44
CA CYS A 435 -15.65 -17.63 9.33
C CYS A 435 -14.47 -16.68 9.50
N TYR A 436 -13.28 -17.15 9.14
CA TYR A 436 -12.07 -16.34 9.18
C TYR A 436 -11.05 -16.79 8.15
N ALA A 437 -10.12 -15.89 7.83
CA ALA A 437 -8.95 -16.17 7.02
C ALA A 437 -7.66 -15.92 7.83
N TYR A 438 -6.60 -16.63 7.48
CA TYR A 438 -5.28 -16.46 8.06
C TYR A 438 -4.31 -15.92 6.99
N ALA A 439 -3.41 -15.02 7.39
CA ALA A 439 -2.33 -14.53 6.54
C ALA A 439 -0.97 -14.90 7.14
N ASP A 440 -0.15 -15.59 6.34
CA ASP A 440 1.23 -15.98 6.66
C ASP A 440 2.28 -15.05 6.03
N THR A 441 1.96 -14.41 4.90
CA THR A 441 2.93 -13.68 4.07
C THR A 441 2.48 -12.27 3.70
N THR A 442 3.40 -11.50 3.10
CA THR A 442 3.19 -10.14 2.62
C THR A 442 2.18 -10.11 1.47
N SER A 443 1.05 -9.48 1.74
CA SER A 443 0.04 -9.09 0.77
C SER A 443 0.59 -8.11 -0.28
N GLU A 444 0.12 -8.26 -1.52
CA GLU A 444 0.46 -7.33 -2.59
C GLU A 444 -0.30 -6.02 -2.43
N ARG A 445 0.24 -4.91 -2.94
CA ARG A 445 -0.45 -3.61 -3.01
C ARG A 445 -0.66 -3.22 -4.47
N PRO A 446 -1.85 -3.44 -5.04
CA PRO A 446 -2.12 -3.10 -6.42
C PRO A 446 -2.06 -1.58 -6.66
N LEU A 447 -1.48 -1.19 -7.79
CA LEU A 447 -1.40 0.21 -8.21
C LEU A 447 -2.78 0.83 -8.46
N GLU A 448 -3.69 0.02 -9.00
CA GLU A 448 -5.06 0.42 -9.35
C GLU A 448 -5.94 0.68 -8.11
N ASP A 449 -5.53 0.23 -6.93
CA ASP A 449 -6.29 0.42 -5.69
C ASP A 449 -5.95 1.76 -5.03
N SER A 450 -6.83 2.74 -5.22
CA SER A 450 -6.74 4.05 -4.55
C SER A 450 -6.83 3.97 -3.02
N PHE A 451 -7.38 2.90 -2.45
CA PHE A 451 -7.41 2.69 -1.00
C PHE A 451 -6.14 2.01 -0.48
N MET A 452 -5.17 1.72 -1.36
CA MET A 452 -3.87 1.12 -1.00
C MET A 452 -4.03 -0.15 -0.17
N SER A 453 -5.07 -0.93 -0.43
CA SER A 453 -5.33 -2.15 0.32
C SER A 453 -4.25 -3.17 0.01
N HIS A 454 -3.88 -3.88 1.06
CA HIS A 454 -3.09 -5.08 0.95
C HIS A 454 -4.01 -6.21 0.50
N GLN A 455 -3.78 -6.77 -0.68
CA GLN A 455 -4.64 -7.79 -1.29
C GLN A 455 -3.96 -9.16 -1.25
N ALA A 456 -4.78 -10.18 -0.99
CA ALA A 456 -4.38 -11.57 -0.98
C ALA A 456 -5.38 -12.39 -1.81
N ASP A 457 -4.89 -13.27 -2.67
CA ASP A 457 -5.73 -14.06 -3.58
C ASP A 457 -6.32 -15.28 -2.86
N GLY A 458 -7.62 -15.54 -3.04
CA GLY A 458 -8.33 -16.71 -2.48
C GLY A 458 -7.89 -18.07 -3.03
N THR A 459 -7.06 -18.10 -4.09
CA THR A 459 -6.31 -19.30 -4.52
C THR A 459 -5.21 -19.71 -3.54
N SER A 460 -4.63 -18.74 -2.83
CA SER A 460 -3.46 -18.93 -1.95
C SER A 460 -3.80 -18.82 -0.47
N HIS A 461 -4.92 -18.16 -0.14
CA HIS A 461 -5.38 -17.96 1.23
C HIS A 461 -6.68 -18.72 1.47
N ALA A 462 -6.66 -19.59 2.48
CA ALA A 462 -7.80 -20.44 2.79
C ALA A 462 -8.86 -19.69 3.61
N ILE A 463 -10.11 -20.05 3.37
CA ILE A 463 -11.22 -19.76 4.28
C ILE A 463 -11.32 -20.88 5.29
N LEU A 464 -11.49 -20.51 6.56
CA LEU A 464 -11.80 -21.42 7.64
C LEU A 464 -13.20 -21.12 8.15
N ASN A 465 -14.06 -22.14 8.19
CA ASN A 465 -15.35 -22.07 8.87
C ASN A 465 -15.34 -23.01 10.07
N TYR A 466 -15.68 -22.47 11.22
CA TYR A 466 -15.93 -23.25 12.41
C TYR A 466 -17.43 -23.39 12.61
N VAL A 467 -17.87 -24.60 12.99
CA VAL A 467 -19.24 -24.92 13.39
C VAL A 467 -19.18 -25.75 14.67
N GLY A 468 -19.76 -25.24 15.74
CA GLY A 468 -19.94 -25.93 17.01
C GLY A 468 -21.39 -26.37 17.18
N VAL A 469 -21.60 -27.67 17.39
CA VAL A 469 -22.93 -28.27 17.58
C VAL A 469 -22.97 -29.19 18.79
N VAL A 470 -24.12 -29.25 19.44
CA VAL A 470 -24.45 -30.36 20.34
C VAL A 470 -25.26 -31.37 19.56
N ALA A 471 -24.78 -32.61 19.47
CA ALA A 471 -25.37 -33.68 18.68
C ALA A 471 -25.88 -34.82 19.59
N SER A 472 -27.09 -35.29 19.33
CA SER A 472 -27.63 -36.51 19.95
C SER A 472 -27.24 -37.73 19.10
N VAL A 473 -26.24 -38.47 19.56
CA VAL A 473 -25.62 -39.57 18.81
C VAL A 473 -26.14 -40.93 19.30
N PRO A 474 -26.78 -41.74 18.45
CA PRO A 474 -27.16 -43.10 18.82
C PRO A 474 -25.92 -43.98 18.98
N CYS A 475 -25.89 -44.75 20.07
CA CYS A 475 -24.81 -45.64 20.44
C CYS A 475 -25.28 -47.09 20.45
N HIS A 476 -24.43 -48.00 19.97
CA HIS A 476 -24.75 -49.42 19.99
C HIS A 476 -24.27 -50.06 21.29
N PHE A 477 -25.20 -50.35 22.21
CA PHE A 477 -24.89 -50.92 23.52
C PHE A 477 -24.80 -52.45 23.52
N GLN A 478 -23.63 -53.00 23.87
CA GLN A 478 -23.35 -54.42 24.05
C GLN A 478 -23.11 -54.74 25.54
N LEU A 479 -24.18 -55.10 26.26
CA LEU A 479 -24.15 -55.25 27.72
C LEU A 479 -23.80 -56.68 28.21
N GLN A 480 -23.38 -57.57 27.30
CA GLN A 480 -23.11 -58.98 27.64
C GLN A 480 -21.97 -59.17 28.65
N MET A 481 -21.01 -58.22 28.71
CA MET A 481 -19.86 -58.26 29.61
C MET A 481 -19.86 -57.14 30.66
N TYR A 482 -21.02 -56.55 30.97
CA TYR A 482 -21.09 -55.47 31.95
C TYR A 482 -20.45 -55.87 33.30
N PRO A 483 -19.57 -55.04 33.92
CA PRO A 483 -19.17 -53.67 33.55
C PRO A 483 -17.85 -53.56 32.74
N PHE A 484 -17.38 -54.65 32.12
CA PHE A 484 -16.11 -54.74 31.38
C PHE A 484 -16.29 -54.69 29.85
N ASP A 485 -17.42 -54.13 29.42
CA ASP A 485 -17.83 -53.96 28.04
C ASP A 485 -17.20 -52.70 27.38
N PHE A 486 -17.27 -52.66 26.05
CA PHE A 486 -16.89 -51.50 25.25
C PHE A 486 -18.08 -51.07 24.41
N GLN A 487 -18.32 -49.76 24.31
CA GLN A 487 -19.43 -49.20 23.55
C GLN A 487 -18.95 -48.33 22.40
N LEU A 488 -19.65 -48.42 21.27
CA LEU A 488 -19.32 -47.69 20.05
C LEU A 488 -20.44 -46.70 19.71
N CYS A 489 -20.06 -45.41 19.66
CA CYS A 489 -20.92 -44.32 19.22
C CYS A 489 -20.30 -43.69 17.96
N ASN A 490 -20.98 -43.82 16.83
CA ASN A 490 -20.44 -43.34 15.55
C ASN A 490 -21.19 -42.11 15.06
N ILE A 491 -20.48 -40.99 15.01
CA ILE A 491 -20.91 -39.78 14.31
C ILE A 491 -20.16 -39.68 12.98
N SER A 492 -20.88 -39.30 11.93
CA SER A 492 -20.29 -38.94 10.63
C SER A 492 -20.90 -37.64 10.13
N PHE A 493 -20.25 -37.00 9.16
CA PHE A 493 -20.70 -35.73 8.60
C PHE A 493 -20.90 -35.85 7.09
N MET A 494 -22.01 -35.31 6.60
CA MET A 494 -22.36 -35.29 5.19
C MET A 494 -22.46 -33.86 4.68
N LEU A 495 -21.86 -33.59 3.51
CA LEU A 495 -21.95 -32.31 2.82
C LEU A 495 -23.23 -32.26 1.99
N MET A 496 -23.98 -31.17 2.09
CA MET A 496 -25.33 -31.07 1.53
C MET A 496 -25.42 -30.18 0.28
N ASN A 497 -24.52 -29.20 0.15
CA ASN A 497 -24.59 -28.15 -0.86
C ASN A 497 -23.39 -28.15 -1.83
N ALA A 498 -22.76 -29.31 -2.03
CA ALA A 498 -21.74 -29.51 -3.07
C ALA A 498 -22.20 -30.58 -4.07
N PRO A 499 -22.10 -30.34 -5.39
CA PRO A 499 -22.64 -31.22 -6.43
C PRO A 499 -21.89 -32.57 -6.58
N TRP A 500 -20.78 -32.77 -5.88
CA TRP A 500 -19.89 -33.93 -6.01
C TRP A 500 -20.00 -34.93 -4.85
N THR A 501 -21.14 -34.98 -4.17
CA THR A 501 -21.37 -35.81 -2.98
C THR A 501 -21.31 -37.32 -3.27
N ARG A 502 -20.10 -37.88 -3.17
CA ARG A 502 -19.88 -39.25 -2.68
C ARG A 502 -18.73 -39.24 -1.68
N ILE A 503 -19.11 -39.03 -0.42
CA ILE A 503 -18.42 -39.37 0.83
C ILE A 503 -16.97 -38.87 0.90
N PHE A 504 -16.74 -37.88 1.78
CA PHE A 504 -15.42 -37.51 2.29
C PHE A 504 -14.55 -38.76 2.49
N ARG A 505 -13.49 -38.89 1.72
CA ARG A 505 -12.55 -40.02 1.84
C ARG A 505 -11.63 -39.85 3.04
#